data_AF-A0A4Q4WZY4-F1
#
_entry.id   AF-A0A4Q4WZY4-F1
#
_cell.length_a   1.000
_cell.length_b   1.000
_cell.length_c   1.000
_cell.angle_alpha   90.00
_cell.angle_beta   90.00
_cell.angle_gamma   90.00
#
_symmetry.space_group_name_H-M   'P 1'
#
loop_
_entity.id
_entity.type
_entity.pdbx_description
1 polymer ?
#
loop_
_entity_poly.entity_id
_entity_poly.type
_entity_poly.pdbx_seq_one_letter_code
_entity_poly.pdbx_strand_id
1 'polypeptide(L)'
;MSSSAIESLKAALAPLQASIERVILDPAYRDALAVVKGARNGAVYGAKVRFPHALVMVFLFRAGTVRQKAALVWRATRTHARNLAAFAAIYKGTCYLLKHYGSTPGKEGPYDNFLAGLLGGYLVFGQRSRRSGKVPSVNQQIVIYVFARVVLALARLAVKPGGHGLPLISDEGVSARISRHSWPVFASLSWALVMHLFRYHPEELQPSLRGSMTYIYQQSDHWDSLRNFVWHNK
;
A
#
# COMPACT_ATOMS: atom_id res chain seq x y z
N MET A 1 -2.03 -36.61 18.86
CA MET A 1 -0.87 -37.16 18.12
C MET A 1 0.29 -37.28 19.11
N SER A 2 0.87 -38.47 19.29
CA SER A 2 1.99 -38.68 20.21
C SER A 2 3.25 -37.92 19.74
N SER A 3 4.10 -37.50 20.68
CA SER A 3 5.39 -36.85 20.38
C SER A 3 6.25 -37.67 19.40
N SER A 4 6.19 -39.01 19.50
CA SER A 4 6.91 -39.94 18.63
C SER A 4 6.48 -39.89 17.16
N ALA A 5 5.20 -39.63 16.87
CA ALA A 5 4.69 -39.52 15.51
C ALA A 5 5.16 -38.22 14.83
N ILE A 6 5.29 -37.14 15.60
CA ILE A 6 5.81 -35.86 15.12
C ILE A 6 7.32 -35.96 14.86
N GLU A 7 8.08 -36.63 15.73
CA GLU A 7 9.52 -36.86 15.53
C GLU A 7 9.81 -37.76 14.33
N SER A 8 9.04 -38.85 14.17
CA SER A 8 9.17 -39.74 13.02
C SER A 8 8.87 -39.03 11.70
N LEU A 9 7.86 -38.15 11.68
CA LEU A 9 7.55 -37.31 10.51
C LEU A 9 8.66 -36.30 10.22
N LYS A 10 9.24 -35.66 11.25
CA LYS A 10 10.37 -34.74 11.08
C LYS A 10 11.60 -35.45 10.52
N ALA A 11 11.91 -36.64 11.02
CA ALA A 11 13.02 -37.46 10.52
C ALA A 11 12.82 -37.85 9.05
N ALA A 12 11.59 -38.21 8.66
CA ALA A 12 11.25 -38.52 7.27
C ALA A 12 11.32 -37.29 6.33
N LEU A 13 11.04 -36.09 6.85
CA LEU A 13 11.07 -34.84 6.07
C LEU A 13 12.46 -34.18 6.02
N ALA A 14 13.36 -34.51 6.93
CA ALA A 14 14.72 -33.95 6.99
C ALA A 14 15.53 -34.07 5.68
N PRO A 15 15.59 -35.22 4.99
CA PRO A 15 16.33 -35.32 3.72
C PRO A 15 15.67 -34.51 2.58
N LEU A 16 14.33 -34.41 2.58
CA LEU A 16 13.61 -33.55 1.64
C LEU A 16 13.90 -32.07 1.92
N GLN A 17 13.91 -31.67 3.19
CA GLN A 17 14.28 -30.32 3.62
C GLN A 17 15.70 -29.98 3.17
N ALA A 18 16.69 -30.84 3.44
CA ALA A 18 18.07 -30.63 3.04
C ALA A 18 18.25 -30.52 1.51
N SER A 19 17.50 -31.33 0.76
CA SER A 19 17.52 -31.28 -0.71
C SER A 19 16.94 -29.97 -1.25
N ILE A 20 15.84 -29.48 -0.65
CA ILE A 20 15.22 -28.19 -1.01
C ILE A 20 16.15 -27.04 -0.60
N GLU A 21 16.75 -27.09 0.59
CA GLU A 21 17.70 -26.07 1.06
C GLU A 21 18.91 -25.96 0.13
N ARG A 22 19.44 -27.08 -0.37
CA ARG A 22 20.53 -27.07 -1.35
C ARG A 22 20.18 -26.30 -2.62
N VAL A 23 18.95 -26.46 -3.13
CA VAL A 23 18.47 -25.72 -4.31
C VAL A 23 18.21 -24.25 -3.98
N ILE A 24 17.67 -23.94 -2.80
CA ILE A 24 17.36 -22.56 -2.38
C ILE A 24 18.63 -21.74 -2.12
N LEU A 25 19.68 -22.37 -1.61
CA LEU A 25 20.95 -21.73 -1.26
C LEU A 25 21.91 -21.60 -2.44
N ASP A 26 21.59 -22.22 -3.58
CA ASP A 26 22.39 -22.12 -4.80
C ASP A 26 22.37 -20.67 -5.34
N PRO A 27 23.55 -20.01 -5.47
CA PRO A 27 23.66 -18.67 -6.03
C PRO A 27 23.08 -18.53 -7.45
N ALA A 28 23.05 -19.61 -8.24
CA ALA A 28 22.54 -19.59 -9.62
C ALA A 28 21.04 -19.26 -9.69
N TYR A 29 20.24 -19.71 -8.71
CA TYR A 29 18.80 -19.46 -8.68
C TYR A 29 18.42 -18.24 -7.84
N ARG A 30 19.40 -17.54 -7.24
CA ARG A 30 19.16 -16.49 -6.24
C ARG A 30 18.22 -15.40 -6.74
N ASP A 31 18.43 -14.91 -7.97
CA ASP A 31 17.65 -13.81 -8.53
C ASP A 31 16.22 -14.27 -8.89
N ALA A 32 16.05 -15.46 -9.47
CA ALA A 32 14.73 -16.04 -9.76
C ALA A 32 13.95 -16.35 -8.48
N LEU A 33 14.60 -16.92 -7.46
CA LEU A 33 14.00 -17.18 -6.15
C LEU A 33 13.66 -15.87 -5.41
N ALA A 34 14.42 -14.80 -5.63
CA ALA A 34 14.10 -13.48 -5.08
C ALA A 34 12.80 -12.92 -5.66
N VAL A 35 12.48 -13.19 -6.93
CA VAL A 35 11.16 -12.84 -7.54
C VAL A 35 10.04 -13.57 -6.81
N VAL A 36 10.15 -14.89 -6.66
CA VAL A 36 9.14 -15.73 -6.00
C VAL A 36 8.96 -15.32 -4.53
N LYS A 37 10.06 -15.15 -3.79
CA LYS A 37 10.04 -14.70 -2.39
C LYS A 37 9.46 -13.29 -2.27
N GLY A 38 9.79 -12.40 -3.19
CA GLY A 38 9.22 -11.05 -3.28
C GLY A 38 7.71 -11.08 -3.45
N ALA A 39 7.21 -11.88 -4.40
CA ALA A 39 5.78 -12.06 -4.65
C ALA A 39 5.05 -12.61 -3.42
N ARG A 40 5.60 -13.65 -2.78
CA ARG A 40 5.07 -14.20 -1.53
C ARG A 40 5.02 -13.17 -0.41
N ASN A 41 6.10 -12.39 -0.24
CA ASN A 41 6.16 -11.36 0.79
C ASN A 41 5.14 -10.25 0.53
N GLY A 42 4.98 -9.83 -0.73
CA GLY A 42 3.93 -8.89 -1.14
C GLY A 42 2.53 -9.41 -0.81
N ALA A 43 2.25 -10.68 -1.11
CA ALA A 43 0.97 -11.31 -0.78
C ALA A 43 0.69 -11.32 0.72
N VAL A 44 1.67 -11.77 1.53
CA VAL A 44 1.51 -11.89 2.98
C VAL A 44 1.38 -10.52 3.64
N TYR A 45 2.23 -9.57 3.27
CA TYR A 45 2.15 -8.21 3.80
C TYR A 45 0.82 -7.55 3.44
N GLY A 46 0.41 -7.67 2.17
CA GLY A 46 -0.90 -7.16 1.72
C GLY A 46 -2.06 -7.76 2.50
N ALA A 47 -2.06 -9.08 2.70
CA ALA A 47 -3.09 -9.71 3.51
C ALA A 47 -3.10 -9.18 4.96
N LYS A 48 -1.93 -9.10 5.61
CA LYS A 48 -1.78 -8.64 7.00
C LYS A 48 -2.28 -7.21 7.22
N VAL A 49 -2.05 -6.30 6.28
CA VAL A 49 -2.47 -4.90 6.44
C VAL A 49 -3.93 -4.72 6.02
N ARG A 50 -4.34 -5.34 4.90
CA ARG A 50 -5.67 -5.08 4.33
C ARG A 50 -6.78 -5.80 5.06
N PHE A 51 -6.53 -7.01 5.56
CA PHE A 51 -7.56 -7.80 6.22
C PHE A 51 -8.12 -7.09 7.46
N PRO A 52 -7.30 -6.66 8.45
CA PRO A 52 -7.82 -5.97 9.63
C PRO A 52 -8.54 -4.67 9.27
N HIS A 53 -7.95 -3.88 8.36
CA HIS A 53 -8.57 -2.64 7.91
C HIS A 53 -9.94 -2.88 7.24
N ALA A 54 -10.02 -3.82 6.29
CA ALA A 54 -11.28 -4.12 5.61
C ALA A 54 -12.31 -4.72 6.58
N LEU A 55 -11.86 -5.55 7.52
CA LEU A 55 -12.71 -6.15 8.56
C LEU A 55 -13.38 -5.05 9.39
N VAL A 56 -12.59 -4.18 10.01
CA VAL A 56 -13.11 -3.09 10.86
C VAL A 56 -14.01 -2.15 10.04
N MET A 57 -13.56 -1.70 8.87
CA MET A 57 -14.31 -0.74 8.08
C MET A 57 -15.64 -1.30 7.54
N VAL A 58 -15.68 -2.57 7.14
CA VAL A 58 -16.91 -3.19 6.60
C VAL A 58 -17.88 -3.56 7.72
N PHE A 59 -17.39 -4.07 8.85
CA PHE A 59 -18.29 -4.46 9.93
C PHE A 59 -18.90 -3.27 10.66
N LEU A 60 -18.13 -2.19 10.86
CA LEU A 60 -18.60 -0.97 11.53
C LEU A 60 -19.46 -0.09 10.63
N PHE A 61 -19.05 0.16 9.39
CA PHE A 61 -19.64 1.23 8.58
C PHE A 61 -20.46 0.75 7.38
N ARG A 62 -20.54 -0.56 7.11
CA ARG A 62 -21.41 -1.09 6.04
C ARG A 62 -22.60 -1.86 6.59
N ALA A 63 -23.76 -1.63 5.99
CA ALA A 63 -24.94 -2.47 6.16
C ALA A 63 -24.84 -3.74 5.30
N GLY A 64 -25.50 -4.81 5.73
CA GLY A 64 -25.58 -6.08 5.01
C GLY A 64 -25.40 -7.30 5.91
N THR A 65 -25.67 -8.47 5.36
CA THR A 65 -25.53 -9.76 6.07
C THR A 65 -24.07 -10.09 6.38
N VAL A 66 -23.83 -10.92 7.40
CA VAL A 66 -22.48 -11.40 7.77
C VAL A 66 -21.76 -12.03 6.57
N ARG A 67 -22.49 -12.82 5.75
CA ARG A 67 -21.95 -13.44 4.54
C ARG A 67 -21.48 -12.41 3.51
N GLN A 68 -22.29 -11.37 3.26
CA GLN A 68 -21.91 -10.29 2.34
C GLN A 68 -20.71 -9.51 2.86
N LYS A 69 -20.68 -9.19 4.16
CA LYS A 69 -19.55 -8.50 4.80
C LYS A 69 -18.26 -9.33 4.70
N ALA A 70 -18.30 -10.61 5.05
CA ALA A 70 -17.16 -11.51 4.94
C ALA A 70 -16.65 -11.62 3.49
N ALA A 71 -17.55 -11.72 2.51
CA ALA A 71 -17.19 -11.76 1.09
C ALA A 71 -16.50 -10.45 0.63
N LEU A 72 -16.97 -9.30 1.11
CA LEU A 72 -16.35 -8.00 0.81
C LEU A 72 -14.93 -7.90 1.40
N VAL A 73 -14.75 -8.31 2.66
CA VAL A 73 -13.44 -8.33 3.35
C VAL A 73 -12.47 -9.26 2.61
N TRP A 74 -12.91 -10.47 2.29
CA TRP A 74 -12.12 -11.44 1.54
C TRP A 74 -11.72 -10.90 0.17
N ARG A 75 -12.67 -10.36 -0.59
CA ARG A 75 -12.41 -9.82 -1.93
C ARG A 75 -11.42 -8.65 -1.88
N ALA A 76 -11.59 -7.72 -0.93
CA ALA A 76 -10.68 -6.58 -0.77
C ALA A 76 -9.27 -7.03 -0.40
N THR A 77 -9.16 -7.98 0.53
CA THR A 77 -7.88 -8.55 0.99
C THR A 77 -7.17 -9.29 -0.15
N ARG A 78 -7.88 -10.19 -0.83
CA ARG A 78 -7.34 -10.98 -1.95
C ARG A 78 -6.89 -10.09 -3.10
N THR A 79 -7.66 -9.05 -3.42
CA THR A 79 -7.29 -8.08 -4.48
C THR A 79 -5.99 -7.36 -4.10
N HIS A 80 -5.91 -6.82 -2.88
CA HIS A 80 -4.72 -6.10 -2.43
C HIS A 80 -3.47 -6.99 -2.37
N ALA A 81 -3.59 -8.18 -1.77
CA ALA A 81 -2.50 -9.16 -1.67
C ALA A 81 -2.00 -9.59 -3.06
N ARG A 82 -2.90 -9.86 -4.01
CA ARG A 82 -2.53 -10.22 -5.39
C ARG A 82 -1.82 -9.09 -6.11
N ASN A 83 -2.28 -7.86 -5.94
CA ASN A 83 -1.66 -6.72 -6.60
C ASN A 83 -0.25 -6.49 -6.06
N LEU A 84 -0.03 -6.56 -4.75
CA LEU A 84 1.33 -6.45 -4.20
C LEU A 84 2.24 -7.60 -4.60
N ALA A 85 1.72 -8.83 -4.67
CA ALA A 85 2.48 -9.98 -5.16
C ALA A 85 2.87 -9.82 -6.64
N ALA A 86 1.91 -9.45 -7.49
CA ALA A 86 2.13 -9.23 -8.92
C ALA A 86 3.11 -8.07 -9.16
N PHE A 87 2.96 -6.96 -8.44
CA PHE A 87 3.90 -5.84 -8.54
C PHE A 87 5.32 -6.27 -8.17
N ALA A 88 5.49 -6.97 -7.04
CA ALA A 88 6.81 -7.43 -6.61
C ALA A 88 7.42 -8.42 -7.62
N ALA A 89 6.61 -9.30 -8.21
CA ALA A 89 7.04 -10.24 -9.25
C ALA A 89 7.50 -9.50 -10.51
N ILE A 90 6.68 -8.57 -11.02
CA ILE A 90 7.00 -7.79 -12.23
C ILE A 90 8.22 -6.92 -11.99
N TYR A 91 8.28 -6.20 -10.88
CA TYR A 91 9.41 -5.32 -10.55
C TYR A 91 10.72 -6.11 -10.47
N LYS A 92 10.79 -7.16 -9.64
CA LYS A 92 12.03 -7.96 -9.50
C LYS A 92 12.36 -8.73 -10.78
N GLY A 93 11.35 -9.25 -11.49
CA GLY A 93 11.53 -9.91 -12.77
C GLY A 93 12.11 -8.95 -13.81
N THR A 94 11.62 -7.71 -13.86
CA THR A 94 12.14 -6.67 -14.77
C THR A 94 13.56 -6.29 -14.40
N CYS A 95 13.88 -6.06 -13.12
CA CYS A 95 15.26 -5.79 -12.69
C CYS A 95 16.20 -6.95 -13.05
N TYR A 96 15.76 -8.20 -12.87
CA TYR A 96 16.53 -9.38 -13.26
C TYR A 96 16.78 -9.43 -14.78
N LEU A 97 15.75 -9.18 -15.59
CA LEU A 97 15.86 -9.13 -17.05
C LEU A 97 16.78 -8.00 -17.51
N LEU A 98 16.65 -6.79 -16.95
CA LEU A 98 17.50 -5.64 -17.28
C LEU A 98 18.96 -5.87 -16.86
N LYS A 99 19.20 -6.49 -15.70
CA LYS A 99 20.54 -6.88 -15.27
C LYS A 99 21.18 -7.91 -16.21
N HIS A 100 20.40 -8.81 -16.81
CA HIS A 100 20.93 -9.86 -17.67
C HIS A 100 21.07 -9.43 -19.15
N TYR A 101 20.10 -8.68 -19.66
CA TYR A 101 19.98 -8.30 -21.08
C TYR A 101 20.19 -6.80 -21.35
N GLY A 102 20.46 -6.00 -20.32
CA GLY A 102 20.68 -4.57 -20.45
C GLY A 102 22.03 -4.20 -21.06
N SER A 103 22.24 -2.90 -21.26
CA SER A 103 23.44 -2.35 -21.92
C SER A 103 24.76 -2.73 -21.25
N THR A 104 24.73 -3.08 -19.96
CA THR A 104 25.88 -3.60 -19.21
C THR A 104 25.52 -4.94 -18.54
N PRO A 105 25.72 -6.08 -19.23
CA PRO A 105 25.35 -7.39 -18.69
C PRO A 105 26.01 -7.64 -17.32
N GLY A 106 25.20 -8.07 -16.36
CA GLY A 106 25.62 -8.41 -15.00
C GLY A 106 25.58 -7.26 -13.99
N LYS A 107 25.33 -6.01 -14.40
CA LYS A 107 25.21 -4.85 -13.50
C LYS A 107 23.82 -4.21 -13.61
N GLU A 108 23.28 -3.78 -12.48
CA GLU A 108 22.05 -2.99 -12.44
C GLU A 108 22.35 -1.59 -12.99
N GLY A 109 21.60 -1.17 -14.00
CA GLY A 109 21.64 0.19 -14.53
C GLY A 109 21.07 1.21 -13.55
N PRO A 110 21.46 2.50 -13.67
CA PRO A 110 21.04 3.54 -12.74
C PRO A 110 19.52 3.78 -12.72
N TYR A 111 18.84 3.49 -13.83
CA TYR A 111 17.39 3.71 -13.98
C TYR A 111 16.57 2.42 -14.01
N ASP A 112 17.19 1.24 -13.89
CA ASP A 112 16.49 -0.05 -14.01
C ASP A 112 15.38 -0.18 -12.96
N ASN A 113 15.68 0.26 -11.73
CA ASN A 113 14.72 0.28 -10.63
C ASN A 113 13.53 1.21 -10.91
N PHE A 114 13.78 2.35 -11.54
CA PHE A 114 12.73 3.30 -11.90
C PHE A 114 11.84 2.73 -13.01
N LEU A 115 12.44 2.18 -14.07
CA LEU A 115 11.72 1.58 -15.20
C LEU A 115 10.92 0.34 -14.78
N ALA A 116 11.51 -0.54 -13.96
CA ALA A 116 10.82 -1.69 -13.39
C ALA A 116 9.63 -1.28 -12.52
N GLY A 117 9.79 -0.23 -11.71
CA GLY A 117 8.73 0.35 -10.90
C GLY A 117 7.60 0.96 -11.75
N LEU A 118 7.96 1.67 -12.81
CA LEU A 118 7.03 2.27 -13.76
C LEU A 118 6.18 1.20 -14.47
N LEU A 119 6.84 0.17 -14.99
CA LEU A 119 6.18 -0.95 -15.66
C LEU A 119 5.23 -1.70 -14.72
N GLY A 120 5.72 -2.06 -13.53
CA GLY A 120 4.90 -2.73 -12.51
C GLY A 120 3.71 -1.88 -12.07
N GLY A 121 3.92 -0.57 -11.92
CA GLY A 121 2.87 0.39 -11.55
C GLY A 121 1.74 0.43 -12.57
N TYR A 122 2.10 0.54 -13.85
CA TYR A 122 1.16 0.58 -14.96
C TYR A 122 0.38 -0.73 -15.12
N LEU A 123 1.09 -1.87 -15.12
CA LEU A 123 0.49 -3.18 -15.37
C LEU A 123 -0.38 -3.68 -14.21
N VAL A 124 -0.13 -3.26 -12.98
CA VAL A 124 -0.87 -3.76 -11.81
C VAL A 124 -1.91 -2.77 -11.32
N PHE A 125 -1.51 -1.51 -11.11
CA PHE A 125 -2.37 -0.52 -10.47
C PHE A 125 -3.13 0.36 -11.47
N GLY A 126 -2.64 0.49 -12.70
CA GLY A 126 -3.31 1.20 -13.79
C GLY A 126 -4.50 0.47 -14.41
N GLN A 127 -4.71 -0.80 -14.05
CA GLN A 127 -5.74 -1.64 -14.66
C GLN A 127 -7.16 -1.25 -14.20
N ARG A 128 -8.08 -1.24 -15.16
CA ARG A 128 -9.52 -1.02 -14.93
C ARG A 128 -10.25 -2.35 -14.79
N SER A 129 -11.31 -2.36 -13.98
CA SER A 129 -12.19 -3.52 -13.85
C SER A 129 -12.86 -3.81 -15.20
N ARG A 130 -12.62 -5.00 -15.78
CA ARG A 130 -13.27 -5.43 -17.04
C ARG A 130 -14.80 -5.37 -16.99
N ARG A 131 -15.36 -5.49 -15.79
CA ARG A 131 -16.82 -5.57 -15.57
C ARG A 131 -17.48 -4.20 -15.41
N SER A 132 -16.74 -3.21 -14.90
CA SER A 132 -17.32 -1.90 -14.54
C SER A 132 -16.63 -0.71 -15.18
N GLY A 133 -15.53 -0.91 -15.91
CA GLY A 133 -14.69 0.16 -16.49
C GLY A 133 -13.98 1.04 -15.45
N LYS A 134 -14.37 0.99 -14.18
CA LYS A 134 -13.81 1.81 -13.09
C LYS A 134 -12.53 1.20 -12.51
N VAL A 135 -11.65 2.07 -12.05
CA VAL A 135 -10.46 1.66 -11.28
C VAL A 135 -10.91 1.08 -9.94
N PRO A 136 -10.40 -0.09 -9.49
CA PRO A 136 -10.72 -0.62 -8.19
C PRO A 136 -10.38 0.38 -7.06
N SER A 137 -11.29 0.59 -6.12
CA SER A 137 -11.07 1.51 -4.99
C SER A 137 -9.83 1.15 -4.15
N VAL A 138 -9.52 -0.16 -4.07
CA VAL A 138 -8.29 -0.65 -3.44
C VAL A 138 -7.04 -0.11 -4.16
N ASN A 139 -7.03 -0.09 -5.49
CA ASN A 139 -5.90 0.43 -6.27
C ASN A 139 -5.76 1.93 -6.10
N GLN A 140 -6.88 2.67 -6.17
CA GLN A 140 -6.87 4.12 -5.93
C GLN A 140 -6.29 4.46 -4.56
N GLN A 141 -6.70 3.73 -3.51
CA GLN A 141 -6.17 3.92 -2.15
C GLN A 141 -4.66 3.69 -2.07
N ILE A 142 -4.14 2.63 -2.71
CA ILE A 142 -2.70 2.35 -2.73
C ILE A 142 -1.96 3.46 -3.47
N VAL A 143 -2.41 3.82 -4.69
CA VAL A 143 -1.70 4.77 -5.56
C VAL A 143 -1.65 6.15 -4.93
N ILE A 144 -2.77 6.66 -4.38
CA ILE A 144 -2.80 7.96 -3.72
C ILE A 144 -1.94 7.95 -2.45
N TYR A 145 -1.95 6.85 -1.69
CA TYR A 145 -1.09 6.71 -0.51
C TYR A 145 0.39 6.74 -0.87
N VAL A 146 0.80 5.98 -1.89
CA VAL A 146 2.18 5.97 -2.38
C VAL A 146 2.57 7.34 -2.92
N PHE A 147 1.71 7.98 -3.72
CA PHE A 147 1.93 9.32 -4.24
C PHE A 147 2.19 10.33 -3.12
N ALA A 148 1.33 10.40 -2.11
CA ALA A 148 1.51 11.32 -0.99
C ALA A 148 2.84 11.08 -0.24
N ARG A 149 3.22 9.80 -0.05
CA ARG A 149 4.49 9.42 0.59
C ARG A 149 5.71 9.78 -0.26
N VAL A 150 5.63 9.60 -1.58
CA VAL A 150 6.70 9.95 -2.51
C VAL A 150 6.86 11.46 -2.60
N VAL A 151 5.78 12.22 -2.76
CA VAL A 151 5.82 13.69 -2.78
C VAL A 151 6.40 14.24 -1.47
N LEU A 152 6.00 13.69 -0.32
CA LEU A 152 6.59 14.07 0.97
C LEU A 152 8.08 13.73 1.05
N ALA A 153 8.50 12.57 0.54
CA ALA A 153 9.92 12.19 0.50
C ALA A 153 10.73 13.11 -0.42
N LEU A 154 10.18 13.47 -1.59
CA LEU A 154 10.78 14.42 -2.52
C LEU A 154 10.89 15.83 -1.92
N ALA A 155 9.85 16.30 -1.22
CA ALA A 155 9.88 17.57 -0.51
C ALA A 155 10.98 17.59 0.58
N ARG A 156 11.12 16.50 1.34
CA ARG A 156 12.19 16.34 2.34
C ARG A 156 13.58 16.29 1.69
N LEU A 157 13.71 15.62 0.54
CA LEU A 157 14.95 15.57 -0.21
C LEU A 157 15.32 16.96 -0.74
N ALA A 158 14.35 17.72 -1.25
CA ALA A 158 14.56 19.05 -1.80
C ALA A 158 15.13 20.05 -0.78
N VAL A 159 14.78 19.92 0.51
CA VAL A 159 15.32 20.78 1.59
C VAL A 159 16.56 20.19 2.27
N LYS A 160 17.02 18.99 1.90
CA LYS A 160 18.10 18.31 2.60
C LYS A 160 19.45 19.01 2.37
N PRO A 161 20.18 19.41 3.44
CA PRO A 161 21.53 19.96 3.30
C PRO A 161 22.54 18.93 2.77
N GLY A 162 23.66 19.41 2.19
CA GLY A 162 24.76 18.55 1.73
C GLY A 162 24.71 18.17 0.25
N GLY A 163 24.31 19.08 -0.64
CA GLY A 163 24.47 18.93 -2.10
C GLY A 163 23.45 18.03 -2.82
N HIS A 164 22.53 17.42 -2.09
CA HIS A 164 21.45 16.59 -2.66
C HIS A 164 20.11 17.32 -2.80
N GLY A 165 19.94 18.45 -2.10
CA GLY A 165 18.74 19.29 -2.16
C GLY A 165 18.81 20.37 -3.23
N LEU A 166 17.75 21.16 -3.34
CA LEU A 166 17.70 22.29 -4.25
C LEU A 166 18.57 23.43 -3.70
N PRO A 167 19.49 24.01 -4.49
CA PRO A 167 20.53 24.93 -4.00
C PRO A 167 20.02 26.11 -3.17
N LEU A 168 18.81 26.60 -3.47
CA LEU A 168 18.23 27.78 -2.85
C LEU A 168 17.58 27.52 -1.47
N ILE A 169 17.17 26.28 -1.20
CA ILE A 169 16.38 25.91 -0.01
C ILE A 169 17.07 24.86 0.88
N SER A 170 18.21 24.33 0.43
CA SER A 170 19.01 23.33 1.14
C SER A 170 20.10 23.91 2.04
N ASP A 171 20.20 25.24 2.15
CA ASP A 171 21.11 25.89 3.10
C ASP A 171 20.72 25.54 4.54
N GLU A 172 21.69 25.31 5.43
CA GLU A 172 21.45 24.71 6.75
C GLU A 172 20.47 25.54 7.60
N GLY A 173 20.63 26.86 7.61
CA GLY A 173 19.76 27.77 8.35
C GLY A 173 18.34 27.84 7.77
N VAL A 174 18.21 27.82 6.44
CA VAL A 174 16.92 27.89 5.73
C VAL A 174 16.17 26.56 5.83
N SER A 175 16.86 25.44 5.63
CA SER A 175 16.32 24.09 5.74
C SER A 175 15.73 23.80 7.12
N ALA A 176 16.42 24.22 8.19
CA ALA A 176 15.93 24.06 9.56
C ALA A 176 14.64 24.86 9.80
N ARG A 177 14.54 26.09 9.26
CA ARG A 177 13.33 26.93 9.37
C ARG A 177 12.17 26.35 8.57
N ILE A 178 12.41 25.91 7.33
CA ILE A 178 11.38 25.28 6.47
C ILE A 178 10.89 23.99 7.12
N SER A 179 11.79 23.14 7.60
CA SER A 179 11.43 21.87 8.25
C SER A 179 10.58 22.08 9.50
N ARG A 180 10.83 23.16 10.27
CA ARG A 180 10.04 23.51 11.45
C ARG A 180 8.61 23.96 11.13
N HIS A 181 8.43 24.83 10.12
CA HIS A 181 7.12 25.45 9.84
C HIS A 181 6.30 24.76 8.75
N SER A 182 6.94 23.94 7.91
CA SER A 182 6.27 23.25 6.80
C SER A 182 5.14 22.34 7.26
N TRP A 183 5.30 21.64 8.40
CA TRP A 183 4.27 20.71 8.87
C TRP A 183 2.97 21.42 9.32
N PRO A 184 3.01 22.44 10.20
CA PRO A 184 1.81 23.21 10.54
C PRO A 184 1.11 23.81 9.32
N VAL A 185 1.85 24.39 8.38
CA VAL A 185 1.30 24.99 7.15
C VAL A 185 0.66 23.93 6.25
N PHE A 186 1.33 22.80 6.06
CA PHE A 186 0.79 21.69 5.26
C PHE A 186 -0.48 21.12 5.89
N ALA A 187 -0.49 20.95 7.22
CA ALA A 187 -1.64 20.44 7.95
C ALA A 187 -2.83 21.41 7.87
N SER A 188 -2.61 22.71 8.12
CA SER A 188 -3.68 23.72 8.09
C SER A 188 -4.31 23.85 6.71
N LEU A 189 -3.49 23.93 5.66
CA LEU A 189 -3.99 24.00 4.27
C LEU A 189 -4.73 22.73 3.86
N SER A 190 -4.19 21.55 4.20
CA SER A 190 -4.85 20.28 3.87
C SER A 190 -6.25 20.19 4.49
N TRP A 191 -6.38 20.57 5.77
CA TRP A 191 -7.68 20.59 6.45
C TRP A 191 -8.61 21.66 5.91
N ALA A 192 -8.11 22.89 5.69
CA ALA A 192 -8.92 23.96 5.10
C ALA A 192 -9.51 23.54 3.75
N LEU A 193 -8.70 22.93 2.88
CA LEU A 193 -9.15 22.43 1.57
C LEU A 193 -10.16 21.31 1.69
N VAL A 194 -9.92 20.32 2.56
CA VAL A 194 -10.87 19.21 2.77
C VAL A 194 -12.22 19.72 3.29
N MET A 195 -12.22 20.64 4.25
CA MET A 195 -13.46 21.22 4.79
C MET A 195 -14.20 22.05 3.74
N HIS A 196 -13.47 22.84 2.94
CA HIS A 196 -14.05 23.64 1.86
C HIS A 196 -14.68 22.75 0.76
N LEU A 197 -13.94 21.73 0.30
CA LEU A 197 -14.45 20.76 -0.68
C LEU A 197 -15.64 19.97 -0.14
N PHE A 198 -15.62 19.57 1.13
CA PHE A 198 -16.75 18.87 1.73
C PHE A 198 -18.03 19.72 1.75
N ARG A 199 -17.90 21.04 1.94
CA ARG A 199 -19.04 21.95 1.97
C ARG A 199 -19.66 22.16 0.59
N TYR A 200 -18.84 22.33 -0.45
CA TYR A 200 -19.31 22.76 -1.78
C TYR A 200 -19.34 21.64 -2.82
N HIS A 201 -18.45 20.65 -2.73
CA HIS A 201 -18.27 19.54 -3.69
C HIS A 201 -18.00 18.18 -3.00
N PRO A 202 -18.85 17.71 -2.07
CA PRO A 202 -18.61 16.48 -1.31
C PRO A 202 -18.51 15.22 -2.19
N GLU A 203 -19.12 15.21 -3.36
CA GLU A 203 -19.11 14.13 -4.34
C GLU A 203 -17.72 13.83 -4.91
N GLU A 204 -16.86 14.84 -5.01
CA GLU A 204 -15.49 14.74 -5.51
C GLU A 204 -14.52 14.17 -4.46
N LEU A 205 -14.89 14.26 -3.17
CA LEU A 205 -14.12 13.64 -2.10
C LEU A 205 -14.20 12.11 -2.18
N GLN A 206 -13.07 11.49 -1.83
CA GLN A 206 -12.96 10.04 -1.75
C GLN A 206 -14.10 9.48 -0.86
N PRO A 207 -14.85 8.45 -1.31
CA PRO A 207 -16.05 8.00 -0.61
C PRO A 207 -15.88 7.66 0.88
N SER A 208 -14.72 7.13 1.28
CA SER A 208 -14.45 6.87 2.70
C SER A 208 -14.26 8.14 3.52
N LEU A 209 -13.54 9.14 2.99
CA LEU A 209 -13.37 10.43 3.67
C LEU A 209 -14.73 11.13 3.80
N ARG A 210 -15.49 11.20 2.71
CA ARG A 210 -16.85 11.76 2.70
C ARG A 210 -17.75 11.09 3.73
N GLY A 211 -17.75 9.75 3.79
CA GLY A 211 -18.54 9.00 4.76
C GLY A 211 -18.21 9.37 6.21
N SER A 212 -16.91 9.46 6.55
CA SER A 212 -16.48 9.91 7.86
C SER A 212 -16.89 11.35 8.15
N MET A 213 -16.75 12.26 7.18
CA MET A 213 -17.13 13.66 7.36
C MET A 213 -18.64 13.86 7.50
N THR A 214 -19.46 13.12 6.75
CA THR A 214 -20.92 13.12 6.94
C THR A 214 -21.30 12.64 8.34
N TYR A 215 -20.69 11.55 8.82
CA TYR A 215 -20.94 11.04 10.17
C TYR A 215 -20.55 12.04 11.27
N ILE A 216 -19.39 12.70 11.12
CA ILE A 216 -18.86 13.61 12.13
C ILE A 216 -19.56 14.98 12.11
N TYR A 217 -19.77 15.57 10.93
CA TYR A 217 -20.14 16.98 10.79
C TYR A 217 -21.58 17.21 10.31
N GLN A 218 -22.13 16.36 9.45
CA GLN A 218 -23.51 16.57 8.96
C GLN A 218 -24.54 15.92 9.89
N GLN A 219 -24.21 14.75 10.45
CA GLN A 219 -25.11 14.07 11.38
C GLN A 219 -25.09 14.70 12.78
N SER A 220 -24.03 15.44 13.13
CA SER A 220 -23.99 16.22 14.37
C SER A 220 -24.97 17.39 14.41
N ASP A 221 -25.43 17.87 13.25
CA ASP A 221 -26.28 19.07 13.14
C ASP A 221 -27.77 18.78 13.42
N HIS A 222 -28.14 17.50 13.63
CA HIS A 222 -29.53 17.09 13.80
C HIS A 222 -29.70 16.09 14.94
N TRP A 223 -30.53 16.43 15.94
CA TRP A 223 -30.93 15.51 17.02
C TRP A 223 -32.41 15.72 17.40
N ASP A 224 -33.09 14.64 17.77
CA ASP A 224 -34.50 14.62 18.18
C ASP A 224 -34.74 13.96 19.55
N SER A 225 -33.71 13.31 20.12
CA SER A 225 -33.80 12.57 21.39
C SER A 225 -32.44 12.43 22.09
N LEU A 226 -32.45 12.20 23.42
CA LEU A 226 -31.22 11.90 24.18
C LEU A 226 -30.49 10.65 23.67
N ARG A 227 -31.23 9.68 23.12
CA ARG A 227 -30.66 8.49 22.48
C ARG A 227 -29.82 8.88 21.25
N ASN A 228 -30.36 9.78 20.42
CA ASN A 228 -29.68 10.22 19.21
C ASN A 228 -28.54 11.21 19.49
N PHE A 229 -28.63 11.92 20.60
CA PHE A 229 -27.58 12.82 21.07
C PHE A 229 -26.39 12.08 21.73
N VAL A 230 -26.64 11.02 22.52
CA VAL A 230 -25.60 10.39 23.36
C VAL A 230 -25.07 9.07 22.80
N TRP A 231 -25.90 8.27 22.11
CA TRP A 231 -25.53 6.88 21.80
C TRP A 231 -25.55 6.53 20.31
N HIS A 232 -26.58 6.94 19.56
CA HIS A 232 -26.77 6.46 18.18
C HIS A 232 -27.06 7.60 17.21
N ASN A 233 -26.19 7.82 16.23
CA ASN A 233 -26.52 8.71 15.12
C ASN A 233 -27.49 7.99 14.18
N LYS A 234 -28.76 8.40 14.21
CA LYS A 234 -29.95 7.80 13.57
C LYS A 234 -30.42 6.46 14.13
#